data_AF-A0A0F7X3S9-F1
#
_entry.id   AF-A0A0F7X3S9-F1
#
_cell.length_a   1.000
_cell.length_b   1.000
_cell.length_c   1.000
_cell.angle_alpha   90.00
_cell.angle_beta   90.00
_cell.angle_gamma   90.00
#
_symmetry.space_group_name_H-M   'P 1'
#
loop_
_entity.id
_entity.type
_entity.pdbx_description
1 polymer ?
#
loop_
_entity_poly.entity_id
_entity_poly.type
_entity_poly.pdbx_seq_one_letter_code
_entity_poly.pdbx_strand_id
1 'polypeptide(L)'
;MCTSLVIENNPKGLIFNNKTAALSGGAIHTRSFIFQNNGPTAFINNSATSGGALINLSGIGSTPQNFFLSADYGDILFNNNTITSSSPQPGYRNALYAAPGINLKLGARQGYKILFYDPIDHDQTTTDPIVFNYEPHHLGTVLFSGINVDSNATNPLNFLSKFSNSSRLERGVLAIEDRAAISCKTLSQTGGILRLGNAALIRTKGPGSSINFNAIAINLPSILQSEASAPKFWIYPTLTGSTYSEDTSSTITLSGPLTFLNDENENPYDSLDLSEPRKDIPPPLPPRCDCKKNRYFESHCRSHELR
;
A
#
# COMPACT_ATOMS: atom_id res chain seq x y z
N MET A 1 -26.41 6.64 11.58
CA MET A 1 -25.19 7.47 11.44
C MET A 1 -24.59 7.64 12.82
N CYS A 2 -23.39 7.11 13.05
CA CYS A 2 -22.69 7.24 14.32
C CYS A 2 -21.86 8.53 14.34
N THR A 3 -21.82 9.27 15.44
CA THR A 3 -20.96 10.46 15.55
C THR A 3 -19.54 10.09 15.95
N SER A 4 -19.39 9.11 16.84
CA SER A 4 -18.09 8.58 17.23
C SER A 4 -18.22 7.11 17.57
N LEU A 5 -17.33 6.31 17.00
CA LEU A 5 -17.25 4.88 17.22
C LEU A 5 -15.83 4.51 17.65
N VAL A 6 -15.73 3.82 18.77
CA VAL A 6 -14.47 3.22 19.26
C VAL A 6 -14.69 1.72 19.30
N ILE A 7 -13.82 0.97 18.63
CA ILE A 7 -13.77 -0.49 18.70
C ILE A 7 -12.38 -0.88 19.18
N GLU A 8 -12.31 -1.38 20.39
CA GLU A 8 -11.05 -1.74 21.02
C GLU A 8 -11.17 -2.96 21.93
N ASN A 9 -10.03 -3.60 22.19
CA ASN A 9 -9.88 -4.71 23.14
C ASN A 9 -10.75 -5.93 22.80
N ASN A 10 -10.84 -6.26 21.50
CA ASN A 10 -11.48 -7.49 21.02
C ASN A 10 -10.41 -8.54 20.65
N PRO A 11 -9.85 -9.30 21.62
CA PRO A 11 -8.67 -10.15 21.38
C PRO A 11 -8.95 -11.32 20.44
N LYS A 12 -10.21 -11.77 20.34
CA LYS A 12 -10.61 -12.86 19.44
C LYS A 12 -10.77 -12.42 17.98
N GLY A 13 -10.66 -11.12 17.70
CA GLY A 13 -10.87 -10.58 16.37
C GLY A 13 -12.32 -10.27 16.02
N LEU A 14 -12.53 -9.70 14.85
CA LEU A 14 -13.82 -9.21 14.36
C LEU A 14 -14.00 -9.50 12.87
N ILE A 15 -15.22 -9.81 12.44
CA ILE A 15 -15.53 -10.04 11.02
C ILE A 15 -16.75 -9.21 10.62
N PHE A 16 -16.52 -8.30 9.68
CA PHE A 16 -17.57 -7.52 9.00
C PHE A 16 -17.70 -8.08 7.58
N ASN A 17 -18.67 -8.98 7.39
CA ASN A 17 -18.84 -9.70 6.13
C ASN A 17 -20.23 -9.47 5.53
N ASN A 18 -20.28 -9.32 4.20
CA ASN A 18 -21.51 -9.22 3.41
C ASN A 18 -22.47 -8.14 3.93
N LYS A 19 -21.93 -6.97 4.29
CA LYS A 19 -22.76 -5.83 4.69
C LYS A 19 -22.96 -4.90 3.50
N THR A 20 -24.23 -4.61 3.21
CA THR A 20 -24.62 -3.73 2.11
C THR A 20 -25.38 -2.53 2.67
N ALA A 21 -24.93 -1.33 2.31
CA ALA A 21 -25.63 -0.09 2.60
C ALA A 21 -26.05 0.59 1.29
N ALA A 22 -27.21 1.25 1.29
CA ALA A 22 -27.69 1.96 0.10
C ALA A 22 -26.81 3.16 -0.27
N LEU A 23 -26.24 3.85 0.74
CA LEU A 23 -25.53 5.11 0.56
C LEU A 23 -24.06 5.06 1.01
N SER A 24 -23.80 4.71 2.26
CA SER A 24 -22.49 5.04 2.86
C SER A 24 -22.04 4.01 3.86
N GLY A 25 -20.79 3.55 3.74
CA GLY A 25 -20.12 2.67 4.68
C GLY A 25 -20.79 1.31 4.77
N GLY A 26 -20.45 0.40 3.85
CA GLY A 26 -21.11 -0.91 3.78
C GLY A 26 -21.13 -1.64 5.12
N ALA A 27 -20.01 -1.59 5.86
CA ALA A 27 -19.90 -2.11 7.23
C ALA A 27 -20.08 -1.02 8.29
N ILE A 28 -19.36 0.10 8.19
CA ILE A 28 -19.30 1.13 9.23
C ILE A 28 -19.42 2.52 8.62
N HIS A 29 -20.31 3.32 9.20
CA HIS A 29 -20.54 4.72 8.86
C HIS A 29 -20.49 5.61 10.11
N THR A 30 -19.43 6.42 10.21
CA THR A 30 -19.17 7.30 11.35
C THR A 30 -18.57 8.66 10.94
N ARG A 31 -18.40 9.57 11.90
CA ARG A 31 -17.64 10.84 11.79
C ARG A 31 -16.33 10.86 12.59
N SER A 32 -16.18 9.89 13.49
CA SER A 32 -14.98 9.63 14.26
C SER A 32 -14.86 8.13 14.43
N PHE A 33 -13.70 7.58 14.11
CA PHE A 33 -13.42 6.16 14.22
C PHE A 33 -12.05 5.93 14.85
N ILE A 34 -12.05 5.17 15.93
CA ILE A 34 -10.83 4.63 16.54
C ILE A 34 -10.98 3.12 16.57
N PHE A 35 -10.06 2.43 15.90
CA PHE A 35 -9.99 0.98 15.83
C PHE A 35 -8.59 0.53 16.22
N GLN A 36 -8.44 -0.01 17.43
CA GLN A 36 -7.14 -0.32 18.02
C GLN A 36 -7.22 -1.48 18.99
N ASN A 37 -6.08 -2.08 19.35
CA ASN A 37 -6.03 -3.14 20.36
C ASN A 37 -6.97 -4.35 20.10
N ASN A 38 -7.26 -4.64 18.83
CA ASN A 38 -8.08 -5.78 18.44
C ASN A 38 -7.20 -6.93 17.92
N GLY A 39 -7.69 -8.16 18.05
CA GLY A 39 -7.14 -9.32 17.35
C GLY A 39 -7.43 -9.26 15.84
N PRO A 40 -7.17 -10.36 15.10
CA PRO A 40 -7.34 -10.40 13.65
C PRO A 40 -8.73 -9.92 13.20
N THR A 41 -8.76 -8.95 12.29
CA THR A 41 -10.01 -8.32 11.85
C THR A 41 -10.13 -8.38 10.34
N ALA A 42 -11.33 -8.66 9.84
CA ALA A 42 -11.60 -8.67 8.41
C ALA A 42 -12.86 -7.89 8.03
N PHE A 43 -12.71 -6.99 7.06
CA PHE A 43 -13.78 -6.35 6.32
C PHE A 43 -13.84 -6.99 4.94
N ILE A 44 -14.82 -7.86 4.72
CA ILE A 44 -14.89 -8.68 3.50
C ILE A 44 -16.25 -8.52 2.84
N ASN A 45 -16.29 -8.40 1.51
CA ASN A 45 -17.54 -8.40 0.73
C ASN A 45 -18.54 -7.32 1.15
N ASN A 46 -18.09 -6.20 1.70
CA ASN A 46 -18.98 -5.10 2.06
C ASN A 46 -19.19 -4.18 0.86
N SER A 47 -20.36 -3.54 0.77
CA SER A 47 -20.68 -2.69 -0.36
C SER A 47 -21.56 -1.49 0.00
N ALA A 48 -21.28 -0.35 -0.63
CA ALA A 48 -22.06 0.88 -0.53
C ALA A 48 -21.80 1.80 -1.72
N THR A 49 -22.59 2.85 -1.96
CA THR A 49 -22.28 3.84 -3.03
C THR A 49 -21.12 4.77 -2.66
N SER A 50 -20.69 4.81 -1.39
CA SER A 50 -19.49 5.50 -0.93
C SER A 50 -18.88 4.79 0.27
N GLY A 51 -17.57 4.51 0.23
CA GLY A 51 -16.87 3.77 1.28
C GLY A 51 -17.34 2.31 1.35
N GLY A 52 -16.72 1.44 0.56
CA GLY A 52 -17.20 0.06 0.37
C GLY A 52 -17.35 -0.71 1.68
N ALA A 53 -16.35 -0.67 2.56
CA ALA A 53 -16.49 -1.13 3.95
C ALA A 53 -16.71 0.03 4.92
N LEU A 54 -15.79 1.00 4.92
CA LEU A 54 -15.77 2.06 5.91
C LEU A 54 -16.01 3.42 5.25
N ILE A 55 -16.73 4.27 5.95
CA ILE A 55 -16.76 5.69 5.63
C ILE A 55 -16.60 6.52 6.90
N ASN A 56 -15.74 7.53 6.80
CA ASN A 56 -15.62 8.56 7.81
C ASN A 56 -15.94 9.92 7.19
N LEU A 57 -17.02 10.53 7.67
CA LEU A 57 -17.52 11.80 7.17
C LEU A 57 -17.02 12.96 8.01
N SER A 58 -16.90 14.13 7.39
CA SER A 58 -16.56 15.35 8.11
C SER A 58 -17.55 15.59 9.26
N GLY A 59 -16.98 15.84 10.43
CA GLY A 59 -17.69 16.18 11.64
C GLY A 59 -18.53 17.44 11.50
N ILE A 60 -19.62 17.49 12.26
CA ILE A 60 -20.41 18.70 12.48
C ILE A 60 -20.06 19.20 13.89
N GLY A 61 -19.90 20.51 14.06
CA GLY A 61 -19.57 21.11 15.35
C GLY A 61 -18.17 20.71 15.86
N SER A 62 -18.07 20.32 17.13
CA SER A 62 -16.81 19.96 17.82
C SER A 62 -16.47 18.45 17.77
N THR A 63 -17.04 17.69 16.83
CA THR A 63 -16.77 16.24 16.71
C THR A 63 -15.31 16.00 16.33
N PRO A 64 -14.57 15.13 17.07
CA PRO A 64 -13.21 14.72 16.67
C PRO A 64 -13.23 14.09 15.27
N GLN A 65 -12.22 14.37 14.45
CA GLN A 65 -12.14 13.89 13.06
C GLN A 65 -11.24 12.66 12.93
N ASN A 66 -11.23 11.81 13.96
CA ASN A 66 -10.29 10.70 14.05
C ASN A 66 -10.66 9.61 13.04
N PHE A 67 -9.70 9.08 12.30
CA PHE A 67 -9.85 7.86 11.53
C PHE A 67 -8.61 6.99 11.73
N PHE A 68 -8.55 6.32 12.87
CA PHE A 68 -7.37 5.58 13.30
C PHE A 68 -7.62 4.09 13.17
N LEU A 69 -6.77 3.40 12.42
CA LEU A 69 -6.75 1.94 12.32
C LEU A 69 -5.39 1.43 12.78
N SER A 70 -5.39 0.56 13.79
CA SER A 70 -4.19 -0.03 14.35
C SER A 70 -4.26 -1.55 14.46
N ALA A 71 -3.35 -2.23 13.76
CA ALA A 71 -3.12 -3.66 13.82
C ALA A 71 -2.09 -3.99 14.93
N ASP A 72 -2.49 -3.85 16.19
CA ASP A 72 -1.60 -4.03 17.34
C ASP A 72 -1.46 -5.48 17.81
N TYR A 73 -2.52 -6.29 17.65
CA TYR A 73 -2.60 -7.67 18.14
C TYR A 73 -3.17 -8.65 17.09
N GLY A 74 -3.21 -8.24 15.82
CA GLY A 74 -3.66 -9.06 14.71
C GLY A 74 -3.80 -8.24 13.44
N ASP A 75 -3.77 -8.91 12.30
CA ASP A 75 -3.88 -8.26 11.00
C ASP A 75 -5.26 -7.65 10.81
N ILE A 76 -5.31 -6.53 10.08
CA ILE A 76 -6.57 -5.93 9.61
C ILE A 76 -6.64 -6.10 8.10
N LEU A 77 -7.65 -6.84 7.63
CA LEU A 77 -7.83 -7.19 6.22
C LEU A 77 -9.02 -6.44 5.60
N PHE A 78 -8.80 -5.82 4.44
CA PHE A 78 -9.84 -5.32 3.55
C PHE A 78 -9.79 -6.09 2.24
N ASN A 79 -10.83 -6.89 1.96
CA ASN A 79 -10.89 -7.67 0.74
C ASN A 79 -12.29 -7.72 0.12
N ASN A 80 -12.37 -7.46 -1.18
CA ASN A 80 -13.59 -7.51 -1.97
C ASN A 80 -14.69 -6.57 -1.46
N ASN A 81 -14.29 -5.47 -0.83
CA ASN A 81 -15.20 -4.37 -0.54
C ASN A 81 -15.35 -3.51 -1.79
N THR A 82 -16.58 -3.09 -2.08
CA THR A 82 -16.90 -2.46 -3.37
C THR A 82 -17.75 -1.21 -3.22
N ILE A 83 -17.48 -0.24 -4.08
CA ILE A 83 -18.44 0.82 -4.35
C ILE A 83 -19.48 0.28 -5.34
N THR A 84 -20.75 0.29 -4.92
CA THR A 84 -21.87 0.04 -5.82
C THR A 84 -22.07 1.28 -6.67
N SER A 85 -22.14 1.11 -7.99
CA SER A 85 -22.28 2.25 -8.88
C SER A 85 -23.73 2.52 -9.27
N SER A 86 -24.00 3.77 -9.63
CA SER A 86 -25.05 4.11 -10.58
C SER A 86 -24.42 4.31 -11.96
N SER A 87 -25.12 3.90 -13.02
CA SER A 87 -24.71 4.13 -14.42
C SER A 87 -24.25 5.58 -14.63
N PRO A 88 -23.11 5.86 -15.30
CA PRO A 88 -22.40 5.00 -16.26
C PRO A 88 -21.10 4.35 -15.76
N GLN A 89 -20.66 4.59 -14.52
CA GLN A 89 -19.43 3.97 -14.02
C GLN A 89 -19.74 2.55 -13.53
N PRO A 90 -18.93 1.53 -13.84
CA PRO A 90 -19.07 0.23 -13.19
C PRO A 90 -18.63 0.32 -11.73
N GLY A 91 -19.20 -0.53 -10.88
CA GLY A 91 -18.72 -0.69 -9.50
C GLY A 91 -17.24 -1.07 -9.48
N TYR A 92 -16.53 -0.66 -8.43
CA TYR A 92 -15.10 -0.90 -8.29
C TYR A 92 -14.72 -1.18 -6.83
N ARG A 93 -13.53 -1.74 -6.62
CA ARG A 93 -13.01 -2.07 -5.29
C ARG A 93 -12.75 -0.81 -4.47
N ASN A 94 -13.15 -0.81 -3.21
CA ASN A 94 -12.86 0.26 -2.27
C ASN A 94 -12.96 -0.23 -0.82
N ALA A 95 -11.88 -0.09 -0.06
CA ALA A 95 -11.87 -0.40 1.36
C ALA A 95 -12.61 0.67 2.16
N LEU A 96 -12.24 1.94 1.93
CA LEU A 96 -12.77 3.04 2.70
C LEU A 96 -12.79 4.36 1.93
N TYR A 97 -13.67 5.26 2.39
CA TYR A 97 -13.73 6.66 1.99
C TYR A 97 -13.46 7.57 3.19
N ALA A 98 -12.56 8.53 3.03
CA ALA A 98 -12.27 9.56 4.01
C ALA A 98 -12.65 10.93 3.43
N ALA A 99 -13.59 11.59 4.12
CA ALA A 99 -14.10 12.91 3.74
C ALA A 99 -13.07 14.03 3.98
N PRO A 100 -13.32 15.25 3.48
CA PRO A 100 -12.47 16.40 3.79
C PRO A 100 -12.37 16.63 5.32
N GLY A 101 -11.20 17.01 5.80
CA GLY A 101 -10.95 17.28 7.23
C GLY A 101 -10.68 16.06 8.10
N ILE A 102 -10.64 14.84 7.54
CA ILE A 102 -10.42 13.61 8.30
C ILE A 102 -8.94 13.32 8.53
N ASN A 103 -8.59 12.99 9.77
CA ASN A 103 -7.25 12.60 10.19
C ASN A 103 -7.09 11.08 10.07
N LEU A 104 -6.68 10.61 8.89
CA LEU A 104 -6.44 9.20 8.63
C LEU A 104 -5.07 8.77 9.13
N LYS A 105 -5.05 7.88 10.12
CA LYS A 105 -3.83 7.26 10.64
C LYS A 105 -3.94 5.76 10.58
N LEU A 106 -2.93 5.14 9.99
CA LEU A 106 -2.86 3.71 9.77
C LEU A 106 -1.58 3.20 10.43
N GLY A 107 -1.62 2.09 11.16
CA GLY A 107 -0.40 1.53 11.70
C GLY A 107 -0.52 0.07 12.10
N ALA A 108 0.62 -0.61 12.12
CA ALA A 108 0.70 -2.00 12.53
C ALA A 108 1.91 -2.21 13.43
N ARG A 109 1.77 -3.03 14.47
CA ARG A 109 2.92 -3.45 15.29
C ARG A 109 3.78 -4.46 14.51
N GLN A 110 5.05 -4.60 14.87
CA GLN A 110 5.94 -5.61 14.31
C GLN A 110 5.26 -7.00 14.32
N GLY A 111 5.36 -7.71 13.21
CA GLY A 111 4.73 -9.02 13.00
C GLY A 111 3.27 -8.97 12.52
N TYR A 112 2.64 -7.79 12.51
CA TYR A 112 1.28 -7.61 11.99
C TYR A 112 1.21 -6.65 10.81
N LYS A 113 0.08 -6.70 10.11
CA LYS A 113 -0.17 -5.97 8.87
C LYS A 113 -1.57 -5.34 8.83
N ILE A 114 -1.68 -4.16 8.23
CA ILE A 114 -2.95 -3.73 7.61
C ILE A 114 -2.85 -4.06 6.13
N LEU A 115 -3.78 -4.87 5.64
CA LEU A 115 -3.81 -5.44 4.29
C LEU A 115 -4.96 -4.80 3.51
N PHE A 116 -4.62 -3.87 2.61
CA PHE A 116 -5.57 -3.28 1.66
C PHE A 116 -5.49 -4.02 0.33
N TYR A 117 -6.39 -5.00 0.13
CA TYR A 117 -6.64 -5.55 -1.20
C TYR A 117 -7.68 -4.75 -2.00
N ASP A 118 -8.33 -3.80 -1.34
CA ASP A 118 -9.21 -2.83 -1.94
C ASP A 118 -8.63 -1.42 -1.74
N PRO A 119 -8.68 -0.53 -2.75
CA PRO A 119 -8.13 0.83 -2.64
C PRO A 119 -8.78 1.74 -1.60
N ILE A 120 -8.05 2.78 -1.20
CA ILE A 120 -8.55 3.87 -0.35
C ILE A 120 -8.93 5.08 -1.20
N ASP A 121 -10.08 5.68 -0.90
CA ASP A 121 -10.50 6.95 -1.49
C ASP A 121 -10.37 8.10 -0.49
N HIS A 122 -9.32 8.91 -0.68
CA HIS A 122 -9.10 10.19 0.01
C HIS A 122 -8.83 11.29 -1.03
N ASP A 123 -9.77 11.49 -1.96
CA ASP A 123 -9.63 12.39 -3.11
C ASP A 123 -9.90 13.89 -2.82
N GLN A 124 -10.12 14.24 -1.55
CA GLN A 124 -10.41 15.62 -1.10
C GLN A 124 -9.28 16.18 -0.22
N THR A 125 -8.99 17.47 -0.38
CA THR A 125 -7.92 18.17 0.38
C THR A 125 -8.31 18.43 1.83
N THR A 126 -7.38 18.23 2.74
CA THR A 126 -7.50 18.49 4.18
C THR A 126 -6.19 19.05 4.74
N THR A 127 -6.25 19.65 5.94
CA THR A 127 -5.09 20.19 6.64
C THR A 127 -4.24 19.10 7.30
N ASP A 128 -4.88 18.02 7.77
CA ASP A 128 -4.20 16.95 8.46
C ASP A 128 -3.55 15.93 7.50
N PRO A 129 -2.29 15.52 7.75
CA PRO A 129 -1.62 14.52 6.94
C PRO A 129 -2.22 13.13 7.15
N ILE A 130 -2.19 12.31 6.10
CA ILE A 130 -2.36 10.86 6.23
C ILE A 130 -1.06 10.29 6.81
N VAL A 131 -1.14 9.54 7.90
CA VAL A 131 0.05 9.06 8.61
C VAL A 131 0.11 7.54 8.60
N PHE A 132 1.17 7.00 8.02
CA PHE A 132 1.49 5.58 8.03
C PHE A 132 2.45 5.24 9.17
N ASN A 133 2.08 4.21 9.92
CA ASN A 133 2.72 3.73 11.14
C ASN A 133 2.94 4.84 12.17
N TYR A 134 1.83 5.45 12.61
CA TYR A 134 1.86 6.70 13.37
C TYR A 134 2.34 6.61 14.84
N GLU A 135 2.18 5.48 15.55
CA GLU A 135 2.65 5.33 16.95
C GLU A 135 4.04 4.72 17.04
N PRO A 136 4.88 5.06 18.03
CA PRO A 136 6.27 4.57 18.15
C PRO A 136 6.46 3.06 18.01
N HIS A 137 5.49 2.25 18.46
CA HIS A 137 5.54 0.79 18.38
C HIS A 137 5.06 0.22 17.03
N HIS A 138 4.59 1.06 16.10
CA HIS A 138 4.13 0.64 14.78
C HIS A 138 5.30 0.33 13.84
N LEU A 139 5.95 -0.81 14.05
CA LEU A 139 7.07 -1.30 13.22
C LEU A 139 6.63 -2.36 12.18
N GLY A 140 5.33 -2.60 12.05
CA GLY A 140 4.73 -3.54 11.12
C GLY A 140 4.50 -2.95 9.72
N THR A 141 3.59 -3.56 8.97
CA THR A 141 3.38 -3.23 7.55
C THR A 141 1.99 -2.65 7.29
N VAL A 142 1.92 -1.58 6.50
CA VAL A 142 0.69 -1.20 5.79
C VAL A 142 0.89 -1.58 4.32
N LEU A 143 0.16 -2.60 3.86
CA LEU A 143 0.27 -3.16 2.51
C LEU A 143 -0.91 -2.73 1.64
N PHE A 144 -0.61 -2.26 0.44
CA PHE A 144 -1.55 -2.16 -0.68
C PHE A 144 -1.18 -3.23 -1.71
N SER A 145 -2.11 -4.11 -2.05
CA SER A 145 -1.86 -5.16 -3.06
C SER A 145 -3.10 -5.39 -3.92
N GLY A 146 -2.93 -5.54 -5.23
CA GLY A 146 -4.01 -5.91 -6.15
C GLY A 146 -4.13 -7.42 -6.38
N ILE A 147 -3.46 -8.26 -5.58
CA ILE A 147 -3.36 -9.72 -5.81
C ILE A 147 -4.73 -10.42 -5.92
N ASN A 148 -5.74 -9.91 -5.21
CA ASN A 148 -7.10 -10.46 -5.19
C ASN A 148 -8.06 -9.80 -6.19
N VAL A 149 -7.54 -8.93 -7.06
CA VAL A 149 -8.29 -8.37 -8.19
C VAL A 149 -8.13 -9.30 -9.39
N ASP A 150 -9.21 -9.53 -10.13
CA ASP A 150 -9.19 -10.35 -11.34
C ASP A 150 -8.05 -9.93 -12.29
N SER A 151 -7.27 -10.89 -12.78
CA SER A 151 -6.13 -10.64 -13.65
C SER A 151 -6.52 -9.88 -14.93
N ASN A 152 -7.74 -10.07 -15.42
CA ASN A 152 -8.31 -9.40 -16.59
C ASN A 152 -8.98 -8.06 -16.27
N ALA A 153 -9.05 -7.65 -15.00
CA ALA A 153 -9.63 -6.37 -14.64
C ALA A 153 -8.82 -5.22 -15.26
N THR A 154 -9.50 -4.40 -16.06
CA THR A 154 -8.91 -3.24 -16.74
C THR A 154 -9.27 -1.92 -16.08
N ASN A 155 -10.29 -1.89 -15.20
CA ASN A 155 -10.70 -0.67 -14.51
C ASN A 155 -9.60 -0.24 -13.51
N PRO A 156 -8.90 0.89 -13.73
CA PRO A 156 -7.81 1.33 -12.86
C PRO A 156 -8.27 1.67 -11.44
N LEU A 157 -9.57 1.96 -11.24
CA LEU A 157 -10.13 2.26 -9.92
C LEU A 157 -10.08 1.05 -8.98
N ASN A 158 -9.93 -0.17 -9.48
CA ASN A 158 -9.75 -1.36 -8.64
C ASN A 158 -8.37 -1.44 -7.98
N PHE A 159 -7.40 -0.64 -8.44
CA PHE A 159 -6.02 -0.71 -8.00
C PHE A 159 -5.51 0.58 -7.35
N LEU A 160 -6.20 1.70 -7.57
CA LEU A 160 -5.69 3.04 -7.29
C LEU A 160 -6.19 3.60 -5.96
N SER A 161 -5.32 3.61 -4.95
CA SER A 161 -5.52 4.40 -3.73
C SER A 161 -5.16 5.87 -3.99
N LYS A 162 -6.05 6.78 -3.58
CA LYS A 162 -5.92 8.22 -3.81
C LYS A 162 -5.70 8.96 -2.52
N PHE A 163 -4.67 9.81 -2.48
CA PHE A 163 -4.32 10.64 -1.32
C PHE A 163 -4.09 12.09 -1.74
N SER A 164 -5.08 12.94 -1.48
CA SER A 164 -5.03 14.36 -1.88
C SER A 164 -4.20 15.24 -0.96
N ASN A 165 -3.92 14.73 0.23
CA ASN A 165 -3.19 15.43 1.27
C ASN A 165 -1.70 15.17 1.19
N SER A 166 -1.00 15.83 2.10
CA SER A 166 0.25 15.28 2.60
C SER A 166 0.03 13.91 3.21
N SER A 167 0.95 13.03 2.87
CA SER A 167 1.08 11.70 3.43
C SER A 167 2.47 11.57 4.04
N ARG A 168 2.61 10.86 5.15
CA ARG A 168 3.90 10.68 5.81
C ARG A 168 4.06 9.23 6.26
N LEU A 169 5.18 8.63 5.86
CA LEU A 169 5.65 7.39 6.46
C LEU A 169 6.56 7.72 7.63
N GLU A 170 6.18 7.28 8.83
CA GLU A 170 6.94 7.57 10.04
C GLU A 170 7.94 6.46 10.41
N ARG A 171 7.57 5.19 10.17
CA ARG A 171 8.29 4.00 10.64
C ARG A 171 7.69 2.74 10.01
N GLY A 172 8.19 1.56 10.39
CA GLY A 172 7.75 0.27 9.84
C GLY A 172 7.88 0.24 8.31
N VAL A 173 6.93 -0.44 7.66
CA VAL A 173 6.93 -0.60 6.20
C VAL A 173 5.62 -0.11 5.58
N LEU A 174 5.73 0.71 4.53
CA LEU A 174 4.66 0.93 3.56
C LEU A 174 4.95 0.08 2.33
N ALA A 175 4.10 -0.90 2.04
CA ALA A 175 4.29 -1.82 0.94
C ALA A 175 3.26 -1.59 -0.17
N ILE A 176 3.70 -1.63 -1.42
CA ILE A 176 2.83 -1.52 -2.60
C ILE A 176 3.22 -2.62 -3.57
N GLU A 177 2.28 -3.48 -3.92
CA GLU A 177 2.54 -4.75 -4.60
C GLU A 177 1.39 -5.14 -5.54
N ASP A 178 1.62 -6.13 -6.38
CA ASP A 178 0.65 -6.78 -7.26
C ASP A 178 -0.31 -5.83 -7.97
N ARG A 179 0.25 -4.90 -8.76
CA ARG A 179 -0.50 -3.88 -9.54
C ARG A 179 -1.18 -2.78 -8.71
N ALA A 180 -1.07 -2.80 -7.38
CA ALA A 180 -1.57 -1.71 -6.56
C ALA A 180 -0.87 -0.38 -6.92
N ALA A 181 -1.65 0.70 -6.87
CA ALA A 181 -1.20 2.03 -7.21
C ALA A 181 -1.54 3.01 -6.10
N ILE A 182 -0.60 3.91 -5.80
CA ILE A 182 -0.82 5.08 -4.94
C ILE A 182 -0.67 6.34 -5.78
N SER A 183 -1.66 7.23 -5.71
CA SER A 183 -1.60 8.58 -6.27
C SER A 183 -1.67 9.61 -5.16
N CYS A 184 -0.59 10.35 -4.93
CA CYS A 184 -0.50 11.28 -3.81
C CYS A 184 -0.08 12.70 -4.23
N LYS A 185 -0.59 13.71 -3.51
CA LYS A 185 -0.17 15.11 -3.69
C LYS A 185 1.20 15.33 -3.08
N THR A 186 1.37 15.00 -1.80
CA THR A 186 2.71 14.91 -1.21
C THR A 186 2.86 13.64 -0.40
N LEU A 187 4.05 13.06 -0.43
CA LEU A 187 4.39 11.90 0.38
C LEU A 187 5.86 12.02 0.81
N SER A 188 6.10 12.01 2.13
CA SER A 188 7.45 12.10 2.69
C SER A 188 7.75 10.92 3.61
N GLN A 189 9.03 10.54 3.64
CA GLN A 189 9.58 9.66 4.66
C GLN A 189 10.25 10.45 5.78
N THR A 190 9.73 10.29 6.99
CA THR A 190 10.44 10.70 8.23
C THR A 190 11.11 9.52 8.92
N GLY A 191 10.80 8.30 8.48
CA GLY A 191 11.42 7.05 8.85
C GLY A 191 10.77 5.90 8.08
N GLY A 192 11.04 4.66 8.49
CA GLY A 192 10.49 3.46 7.87
C GLY A 192 11.04 3.17 6.47
N ILE A 193 10.45 2.19 5.80
CA ILE A 193 10.88 1.71 4.48
C ILE A 193 9.67 1.68 3.54
N LEU A 194 9.85 2.19 2.32
CA LEU A 194 8.93 1.94 1.23
C LEU A 194 9.34 0.61 0.57
N ARG A 195 8.48 -0.39 0.57
CA ARG A 195 8.71 -1.67 -0.12
C ARG A 195 7.87 -1.76 -1.39
N LEU A 196 8.51 -2.02 -2.53
CA LEU A 196 7.85 -2.11 -3.84
C LEU A 196 7.94 -3.52 -4.39
N GLY A 197 6.81 -4.12 -4.71
CA GLY A 197 6.71 -5.45 -5.33
C GLY A 197 6.26 -5.41 -6.79
N ASN A 198 5.74 -6.55 -7.25
CA ASN A 198 5.28 -6.76 -8.62
C ASN A 198 4.32 -5.65 -9.10
N ALA A 199 4.65 -5.03 -10.22
CA ALA A 199 3.81 -4.04 -10.90
C ALA A 199 3.35 -2.86 -10.02
N ALA A 200 4.03 -2.58 -8.91
CA ALA A 200 3.67 -1.49 -8.01
C ALA A 200 3.78 -0.13 -8.71
N LEU A 201 2.84 0.78 -8.45
CA LEU A 201 2.87 2.12 -9.03
C LEU A 201 2.76 3.18 -7.94
N ILE A 202 3.70 4.12 -7.93
CA ILE A 202 3.56 5.39 -7.21
C ILE A 202 3.53 6.50 -8.22
N ARG A 203 2.54 7.40 -8.10
CA ARG A 203 2.45 8.56 -8.97
C ARG A 203 2.09 9.84 -8.24
N THR A 204 2.47 10.95 -8.85
CA THR A 204 1.98 12.26 -8.45
C THR A 204 0.49 12.38 -8.76
N LYS A 205 -0.25 13.12 -7.93
CA LYS A 205 -1.68 13.36 -8.17
C LYS A 205 -1.93 14.33 -9.34
N GLY A 206 -1.02 15.28 -9.55
CA GLY A 206 -1.10 16.32 -10.58
C GLY A 206 -0.15 17.47 -10.27
N PRO A 207 -0.27 18.62 -10.95
CA PRO A 207 0.67 19.75 -10.84
C PRO A 207 0.98 20.16 -9.40
N GLY A 208 2.25 20.44 -9.12
CA GLY A 208 2.78 20.85 -7.81
C GLY A 208 2.78 19.75 -6.75
N SER A 209 2.87 18.48 -7.16
CA SER A 209 3.03 17.35 -6.23
C SER A 209 4.51 17.12 -5.87
N SER A 210 4.78 16.58 -4.68
CA SER A 210 6.15 16.27 -4.26
C SER A 210 6.21 14.97 -3.48
N ILE A 211 6.95 13.99 -3.99
CA ILE A 211 7.11 12.67 -3.38
C ILE A 211 8.59 12.45 -3.08
N ASN A 212 8.92 12.18 -1.82
CA ASN A 212 10.29 12.09 -1.34
C ASN A 212 10.48 10.80 -0.53
N PHE A 213 11.36 9.93 -1.02
CA PHE A 213 11.76 8.70 -0.35
C PHE A 213 13.29 8.67 -0.17
N ASN A 214 13.74 8.29 1.03
CA ASN A 214 15.14 8.13 1.41
C ASN A 214 15.49 6.70 1.88
N ALA A 215 14.51 5.80 1.94
CA ALA A 215 14.69 4.39 2.26
C ALA A 215 13.72 3.54 1.43
N ILE A 216 14.25 2.87 0.41
CA ILE A 216 13.48 2.07 -0.54
C ILE A 216 13.97 0.62 -0.51
N ALA A 217 13.01 -0.30 -0.53
CA ALA A 217 13.24 -1.72 -0.69
C ALA A 217 12.46 -2.26 -1.89
N ILE A 218 13.01 -3.29 -2.52
CA ILE A 218 12.31 -4.11 -3.51
C ILE A 218 11.91 -5.42 -2.86
N ASN A 219 10.64 -5.80 -2.98
CA ASN A 219 10.20 -7.16 -2.68
C ASN A 219 10.75 -8.09 -3.74
N LEU A 220 11.87 -8.73 -3.44
CA LEU A 220 12.66 -9.44 -4.43
C LEU A 220 11.96 -10.71 -4.94
N PRO A 221 11.42 -11.60 -4.08
CA PRO A 221 10.60 -12.72 -4.55
C PRO A 221 9.47 -12.28 -5.49
N SER A 222 8.76 -11.20 -5.14
CA SER A 222 7.62 -10.70 -5.90
C SER A 222 7.99 -10.20 -7.31
N ILE A 223 9.18 -9.62 -7.50
CA ILE A 223 9.63 -9.12 -8.82
C ILE A 223 10.35 -10.17 -9.68
N LEU A 224 10.69 -11.33 -9.12
CA LEU A 224 11.41 -12.40 -9.82
C LEU A 224 10.51 -13.53 -10.32
N GLN A 225 9.24 -13.55 -9.91
CA GLN A 225 8.26 -14.50 -10.43
C GLN A 225 8.03 -14.31 -11.94
N SER A 226 7.54 -15.37 -12.60
CA SER A 226 7.20 -15.32 -14.02
C SER A 226 6.14 -14.24 -14.30
N GLU A 227 6.27 -13.53 -15.42
CA GLU A 227 5.37 -12.43 -15.82
C GLU A 227 5.34 -11.24 -14.84
N ALA A 228 6.28 -11.16 -13.90
CA ALA A 228 6.41 -9.99 -13.04
C ALA A 228 6.75 -8.74 -13.85
N SER A 229 6.15 -7.62 -13.45
CA SER A 229 6.49 -6.30 -13.98
C SER A 229 7.26 -5.51 -12.94
N ALA A 230 8.25 -4.74 -13.39
CA ALA A 230 9.00 -3.85 -12.51
C ALA A 230 8.08 -2.77 -11.88
N PRO A 231 8.35 -2.37 -10.62
CA PRO A 231 7.66 -1.25 -10.00
C PRO A 231 8.00 0.07 -10.70
N LYS A 232 7.09 1.04 -10.65
CA LYS A 232 7.17 2.30 -11.39
C LYS A 232 6.91 3.50 -10.50
N PHE A 233 7.71 4.54 -10.70
CA PHE A 233 7.41 5.91 -10.28
C PHE A 233 6.95 6.70 -11.51
N TRP A 234 5.89 7.48 -11.38
CA TRP A 234 5.34 8.22 -12.50
C TRP A 234 4.93 9.64 -12.10
N ILE A 235 5.49 10.65 -12.78
CA ILE A 235 4.94 12.01 -12.72
C ILE A 235 3.73 12.03 -13.66
N TYR A 236 2.54 12.12 -13.07
CA TYR A 236 1.30 12.16 -13.81
C TYR A 236 1.23 13.44 -14.66
N PRO A 237 0.96 13.34 -15.96
CA PRO A 237 0.96 14.49 -16.86
C PRO A 237 -0.16 15.48 -16.52
N THR A 238 0.02 16.72 -16.97
CA THR A 238 -1.04 17.73 -16.93
C THR A 238 -2.02 17.46 -18.06
N LEU A 239 -3.32 17.54 -17.77
CA LEU A 239 -4.38 17.44 -18.77
C LEU A 239 -4.98 18.83 -19.01
N THR A 240 -4.84 19.35 -20.24
CA THR A 240 -5.50 20.59 -20.67
C THR A 240 -6.44 20.26 -21.83
N GLY A 241 -7.75 20.34 -21.60
CA GLY A 241 -8.74 19.82 -22.54
C GLY A 241 -8.59 18.31 -22.71
N SER A 242 -8.26 17.85 -23.92
CA SER A 242 -8.01 16.44 -24.27
C SER A 242 -6.53 16.10 -24.46
N THR A 243 -5.62 17.06 -24.25
CA THR A 243 -4.19 16.89 -24.53
C THR A 243 -3.41 16.76 -23.22
N TYR A 244 -2.57 15.74 -23.17
CA TYR A 244 -1.60 15.54 -22.09
C TYR A 244 -0.30 16.27 -22.40
N SER A 245 0.21 17.02 -21.44
CA SER A 245 1.55 17.61 -21.47
C SER A 245 2.34 17.18 -20.25
N GLU A 246 3.67 17.25 -20.35
CA GLU A 246 4.55 17.01 -19.21
C GLU A 246 4.20 17.95 -18.03
N ASP A 247 4.23 17.42 -16.81
CA ASP A 247 4.11 18.21 -15.58
C ASP A 247 5.50 18.51 -15.04
N THR A 248 5.95 19.76 -15.27
CA THR A 248 7.26 20.25 -14.83
C THR A 248 7.24 20.84 -13.42
N SER A 249 6.06 20.91 -12.78
CA SER A 249 5.89 21.49 -11.45
C SER A 249 5.95 20.47 -10.33
N SER A 250 5.83 19.18 -10.67
CA SER A 250 5.90 18.08 -9.71
C SER A 250 7.28 17.44 -9.65
N THR A 251 7.59 16.82 -8.51
CA THR A 251 8.88 16.17 -8.26
C THR A 251 8.71 14.81 -7.60
N ILE A 252 9.57 13.86 -7.98
CA ILE A 252 9.79 12.61 -7.26
C ILE A 252 11.30 12.52 -6.97
N THR A 253 11.67 12.51 -5.69
CA THR A 253 13.06 12.39 -5.25
C THR A 253 13.27 11.07 -4.54
N LEU A 254 14.19 10.28 -5.06
CA LEU A 254 14.61 8.99 -4.50
C LEU A 254 16.06 9.14 -4.05
N SER A 255 16.35 8.74 -2.82
CA SER A 255 17.68 8.85 -2.20
C SER A 255 17.92 7.71 -1.23
N GLY A 256 19.15 7.62 -0.70
CA GLY A 256 19.54 6.56 0.23
C GLY A 256 19.78 5.21 -0.45
N PRO A 257 20.07 4.16 0.33
CA PRO A 257 20.34 2.84 -0.21
C PRO A 257 19.06 2.17 -0.73
N LEU A 258 19.21 1.43 -1.84
CA LEU A 258 18.22 0.48 -2.30
C LEU A 258 18.48 -0.87 -1.62
N THR A 259 17.47 -1.42 -0.96
CA THR A 259 17.56 -2.70 -0.25
C THR A 259 16.65 -3.76 -0.87
N PHE A 260 16.85 -5.03 -0.51
CA PHE A 260 16.00 -6.14 -0.93
C PHE A 260 15.35 -6.75 0.29
N LEU A 261 14.04 -6.98 0.21
CA LEU A 261 13.25 -7.58 1.27
C LEU A 261 12.32 -8.67 0.70
N ASN A 262 11.79 -9.52 1.57
CA ASN A 262 10.68 -10.45 1.28
C ASN A 262 9.33 -9.91 1.81
N ASP A 263 8.27 -10.73 1.80
CA ASP A 263 6.93 -10.39 2.31
C ASP A 263 6.89 -10.17 3.83
N GLU A 264 7.88 -10.68 4.53
CA GLU A 264 8.07 -10.59 5.97
C GLU A 264 8.95 -9.38 6.37
N ASN A 265 9.43 -8.61 5.39
CA ASN A 265 10.37 -7.49 5.55
C ASN A 265 11.76 -7.91 6.04
N GLU A 266 12.20 -9.12 5.69
CA GLU A 266 13.52 -9.65 6.00
C GLU A 266 14.41 -9.62 4.77
N ASN A 267 15.73 -9.54 4.96
CA ASN A 267 16.68 -9.61 3.87
C ASN A 267 16.69 -11.04 3.30
N PRO A 268 16.30 -11.23 2.02
CA PRO A 268 16.22 -12.55 1.41
C PRO A 268 17.55 -13.31 1.34
N TYR A 269 18.68 -12.61 1.43
CA TYR A 269 20.01 -13.20 1.30
C TYR A 269 20.69 -13.48 2.64
N ASP A 270 20.14 -12.95 3.73
CA ASP A 270 20.80 -12.85 5.03
C ASP A 270 19.99 -13.58 6.12
N SER A 271 19.48 -14.78 5.78
CA SER A 271 18.96 -15.69 6.79
C SER A 271 20.12 -16.42 7.47
N LEU A 272 20.28 -16.15 8.77
CA LEU A 272 21.12 -16.94 9.68
C LEU A 272 20.40 -18.19 10.19
N ASP A 273 19.10 -18.31 9.94
CA ASP A 273 18.31 -19.47 10.29
C ASP A 273 18.45 -20.54 9.19
N LEU A 274 19.21 -21.59 9.50
CA LEU A 274 19.44 -22.74 8.62
C LEU A 274 18.36 -23.83 8.79
N SER A 275 17.37 -23.63 9.67
CA SER A 275 16.29 -24.61 9.89
C SER A 275 15.22 -24.57 8.80
N GLU A 276 15.16 -23.49 8.02
CA GLU A 276 14.31 -23.38 6.83
C GLU A 276 15.15 -23.39 5.54
N PRO A 277 14.68 -24.05 4.47
CA PRO A 277 15.34 -23.97 3.17
C PRO A 277 15.35 -22.51 2.69
N ARG A 278 16.46 -22.07 2.07
CA ARG A 278 16.52 -20.75 1.42
C ARG A 278 15.34 -20.64 0.45
N LYS A 279 14.48 -19.63 0.63
CA LYS A 279 13.49 -19.23 -0.39
C LYS A 279 14.27 -19.05 -1.70
N ASP A 280 13.86 -19.72 -2.79
CA ASP A 280 14.58 -19.80 -4.07
C ASP A 280 14.77 -18.42 -4.70
N ILE A 281 15.82 -17.73 -4.27
CA ILE A 281 16.19 -16.40 -4.73
C ILE A 281 17.53 -16.56 -5.43
N PRO A 282 17.62 -16.20 -6.73
CA PRO A 282 18.86 -16.26 -7.48
C PRO A 282 19.98 -15.57 -6.69
N PRO A 283 21.18 -16.17 -6.61
CA PRO A 283 22.27 -15.56 -5.86
C PRO A 283 22.57 -14.15 -6.39
N PRO A 284 23.03 -13.22 -5.54
CA PRO A 284 23.38 -11.88 -5.98
C PRO A 284 24.39 -11.99 -7.13
N LEU A 285 24.06 -11.34 -8.25
CA LEU A 285 24.93 -11.35 -9.43
C LEU A 285 26.31 -10.84 -9.01
N PRO A 286 27.40 -11.58 -9.29
CA PRO A 286 28.74 -11.06 -9.05
C PRO A 286 28.91 -9.75 -9.84
N PRO A 287 29.66 -8.77 -9.32
CA PRO A 287 29.96 -7.56 -10.08
C PRO A 287 30.51 -7.97 -11.44
N ARG A 288 29.93 -7.44 -12.53
CA ARG A 288 30.44 -7.64 -13.88
C ARG A 288 31.90 -7.18 -13.88
N CYS A 289 32.84 -8.11 -13.85
CA CYS A 289 34.20 -7.84 -14.27
C CYS A 289 34.12 -7.41 -15.72
N ASP A 290 34.47 -6.17 -15.98
CA ASP A 290 34.54 -5.57 -17.30
C ASP A 290 35.76 -6.17 -18.03
N CYS A 291 35.65 -7.44 -18.42
CA CYS A 291 36.63 -8.10 -19.26
C CYS A 291 36.50 -7.54 -20.67
N LYS A 292 37.16 -6.39 -20.89
CA LYS A 292 37.50 -5.91 -22.23
C LYS A 292 38.14 -7.06 -23.01
N LYS A 293 37.50 -7.40 -24.13
CA LYS A 293 38.03 -8.08 -25.32
C LYS A 293 39.42 -8.73 -25.15
N ASN A 294 39.45 -10.05 -25.08
CA ASN A 294 40.38 -10.80 -25.92
C ASN A 294 39.78 -12.15 -26.32
N ARG A 295 39.78 -12.38 -27.64
CA ARG A 295 39.47 -13.66 -28.26
C ARG A 295 40.52 -14.69 -27.86
N TYR A 296 40.11 -15.97 -27.90
CA TYR A 296 40.85 -17.20 -27.63
C TYR A 296 40.90 -17.61 -26.15
N PHE A 297 40.00 -18.52 -25.76
CA PHE A 297 40.34 -19.91 -25.46
C PHE A 297 39.05 -20.68 -25.09
N GLU A 298 38.66 -21.63 -25.92
CA GLU A 298 37.82 -22.75 -25.49
C GLU A 298 38.64 -23.62 -24.52
N SER A 299 38.08 -23.95 -23.35
CA SER A 299 38.13 -25.30 -22.77
C SER A 299 37.54 -25.35 -21.36
N HIS A 300 36.56 -26.24 -21.21
CA HIS A 300 36.35 -27.11 -20.04
C HIS A 300 35.93 -26.46 -18.70
N CYS A 301 34.62 -26.24 -18.52
CA CYS A 301 33.99 -26.47 -17.23
C CYS A 301 33.78 -27.98 -17.03
N ARG A 302 34.68 -28.64 -16.30
CA ARG A 302 34.40 -29.94 -15.68
C ARG A 302 34.10 -29.72 -14.19
N SER A 303 32.98 -30.28 -13.78
CA SER A 303 32.56 -30.48 -12.41
C SER A 303 33.61 -31.27 -11.63
N HIS A 304 33.96 -30.78 -10.44
CA HIS A 304 34.51 -31.60 -9.37
C HIS A 304 33.44 -31.71 -8.29
N GLU A 305 32.69 -32.81 -8.33
CA GLU A 305 32.03 -33.35 -7.16
C GLU A 305 33.11 -33.97 -6.25
N LEU A 306 33.04 -33.65 -4.96
CA LEU A 306 33.78 -34.33 -3.91
C LEU A 306 32.93 -35.49 -3.41
N ARG A 307 33.23 -36.70 -3.87
CA ARG A 307 33.46 -37.92 -3.08
C ARG A 307 33.98 -39.04 -3.98
#